data_AF-A0AAD9BX63-F1
#
_entry.id   AF-A0AAD9BX63-F1
#
_cell.length_a   1.000
_cell.length_b   1.000
_cell.length_c   1.000
_cell.angle_alpha   90.00
_cell.angle_beta   90.00
_cell.angle_gamma   90.00
#
_symmetry.space_group_name_H-M   'P 1'
#
loop_
_entity.id
_entity.type
_entity.pdbx_description
1 polymer ?
#
loop_
_entity_poly.entity_id
_entity_poly.type
_entity_poly.pdbx_seq_one_letter_code
_entity_poly.pdbx_strand_id
1 'polypeptide(L)'
;MSQKKIFLVFVAISTVSLLLHHGGHLSWTMEAFHIGCPALRSHPAPGLKPKHTNVVFLKTHKTASTTMQNLLFRFAERNNLTAALPVQACSHQFCYPRSFTSHFVHPHTLPPNIITSHMRFNKAELQRLMPNDTIYITILREPGSMFESLFSYYNQYCQSFKRVPNGSLEAFLEEPWKYYRPDEKDSMYARNTLTFDLGGDKDRPAKDEAYARGFVAEWTECSPW
;
A
#
# COMPACT_ATOMS: atom_id res chain seq x y z
N MET A 1 44.62 -28.39 -24.06
CA MET A 1 44.28 -27.11 -24.73
C MET A 1 45.34 -26.07 -24.38
N SER A 2 45.86 -25.31 -25.34
CA SER A 2 46.84 -24.24 -25.07
C SER A 2 46.25 -23.20 -24.11
N GLN A 3 47.03 -22.73 -23.12
CA GLN A 3 46.61 -21.72 -22.13
C GLN A 3 45.94 -20.48 -22.78
N LYS A 4 46.38 -20.11 -23.99
CA LYS A 4 45.78 -19.03 -24.79
C LYS A 4 44.30 -19.29 -25.15
N LYS A 5 43.94 -20.55 -25.42
CA LYS A 5 42.56 -20.95 -25.71
C LYS A 5 41.68 -20.91 -24.45
N ILE A 6 42.24 -21.26 -23.30
CA ILE A 6 41.52 -21.20 -22.01
C ILE A 6 41.25 -19.75 -21.62
N PHE A 7 42.23 -18.87 -21.77
CA PHE A 7 42.06 -17.43 -21.52
C PHE A 7 40.97 -16.80 -22.40
N LEU A 8 40.96 -17.11 -23.70
CA LEU A 8 39.92 -16.62 -24.63
C LEU A 8 38.52 -17.09 -24.25
N VAL A 9 38.39 -18.33 -23.76
CA VAL A 9 37.10 -18.85 -23.27
C VAL A 9 36.65 -18.11 -22.01
N PHE A 10 37.54 -17.82 -21.06
CA PHE A 10 37.19 -17.05 -19.87
C PHE A 10 36.80 -15.60 -20.19
N VAL A 11 37.49 -14.95 -21.13
CA VAL A 11 37.13 -13.61 -21.59
C VAL A 11 35.76 -13.63 -22.26
N ALA A 12 35.47 -14.61 -23.12
CA ALA A 12 34.18 -14.76 -23.77
C ALA A 12 33.03 -15.02 -22.78
N ILE A 13 33.24 -15.87 -21.77
CA ILE A 13 32.23 -16.14 -20.73
C ILE A 13 31.97 -14.90 -19.88
N SER A 14 33.03 -14.13 -19.57
CA SER A 14 32.91 -12.91 -18.77
C SER A 14 32.22 -11.79 -19.53
N THR A 15 32.49 -11.63 -20.83
CA THR A 15 31.79 -10.64 -21.67
C THR A 15 30.34 -11.02 -21.92
N VAL A 16 30.02 -12.31 -22.09
CA VAL A 16 28.63 -12.78 -22.17
C VAL A 16 27.90 -12.58 -20.85
N SER A 17 28.52 -12.87 -19.70
CA SER A 17 27.94 -12.56 -18.38
C SER A 17 27.72 -11.07 -18.19
N LEU A 18 28.66 -10.23 -18.62
CA LEU A 18 28.52 -8.77 -18.55
C LEU A 18 27.40 -8.26 -19.47
N LEU A 19 27.27 -8.81 -20.68
CA LEU A 19 26.18 -8.49 -21.60
C LEU A 19 24.82 -9.00 -21.09
N LEU A 20 24.77 -10.11 -20.36
CA LEU A 20 23.55 -10.56 -19.69
C LEU A 20 23.20 -9.70 -18.47
N HIS A 21 24.20 -9.21 -17.73
CA HIS A 21 24.00 -8.34 -16.56
C HIS A 21 23.79 -6.85 -16.91
N HIS A 22 24.23 -6.38 -18.08
CA HIS A 22 24.06 -4.99 -18.54
C HIS A 22 23.16 -4.80 -19.77
N GLY A 23 22.93 -5.84 -20.57
CA GLY A 23 22.22 -5.79 -21.86
C GLY A 23 20.80 -6.32 -21.82
N GLY A 24 20.09 -6.04 -20.73
CA GLY A 24 18.68 -6.38 -20.54
C GLY A 24 17.80 -5.17 -20.26
N HIS A 25 18.18 -3.95 -20.68
CA HIS A 25 17.19 -2.91 -20.96
C HIS A 25 16.45 -3.27 -22.26
N LEU A 26 15.89 -4.49 -22.27
CA LEU A 26 14.80 -4.83 -23.15
C LEU A 26 13.67 -3.97 -22.63
N SER A 27 13.57 -2.77 -23.20
CA SER A 27 12.37 -1.98 -23.19
C SER A 27 11.30 -2.83 -23.88
N TRP A 28 10.78 -3.82 -23.15
CA TRP A 28 9.36 -4.03 -23.11
C TRP A 28 8.80 -2.69 -22.64
N THR A 29 8.65 -1.76 -23.59
CA THR A 29 7.39 -1.07 -23.66
C THR A 29 6.38 -2.21 -23.55
N MET A 30 5.84 -2.40 -22.36
CA MET A 30 4.41 -2.58 -22.28
C MET A 30 3.89 -1.56 -23.29
N GLU A 31 3.55 -2.00 -24.50
CA GLU A 31 2.35 -1.48 -25.12
C GLU A 31 1.31 -1.72 -24.05
N ALA A 32 1.21 -0.75 -23.15
CA ALA A 32 0.27 -0.70 -22.07
C ALA A 32 -1.03 -0.93 -22.77
N PHE A 33 -1.63 -2.11 -22.56
CA PHE A 33 -2.84 -2.58 -23.23
C PHE A 33 -3.64 -1.38 -23.71
N HIS A 34 -3.40 -1.00 -24.97
CA HIS A 34 -4.21 -0.02 -25.65
C HIS A 34 -5.47 -0.82 -25.96
N ILE A 35 -6.28 -1.04 -24.92
CA ILE A 35 -7.72 -1.00 -25.06
C ILE A 35 -7.99 0.47 -25.43
N GLY A 36 -7.61 0.80 -26.66
CA GLY A 36 -8.06 1.93 -27.41
C GLY A 36 -9.52 1.66 -27.67
N CYS A 37 -10.35 1.85 -26.65
CA CYS A 37 -11.48 2.71 -26.92
C CYS A 37 -10.79 4.01 -27.35
N PRO A 38 -11.00 4.51 -28.58
CA PRO A 38 -10.67 5.89 -28.87
C PRO A 38 -11.17 6.66 -27.67
N ALA A 39 -10.34 7.56 -27.12
CA ALA A 39 -10.91 8.61 -26.30
C ALA A 39 -11.95 9.24 -27.20
N LEU A 40 -13.20 8.78 -27.11
CA LEU A 40 -14.36 9.56 -27.44
C LEU A 40 -14.01 10.81 -26.68
N ARG A 41 -13.63 11.84 -27.43
CA ARG A 41 -13.83 13.20 -27.02
C ARG A 41 -15.33 13.28 -26.81
N SER A 42 -15.79 12.72 -25.69
CA SER A 42 -17.07 12.99 -25.13
C SER A 42 -16.92 14.46 -24.81
N HIS A 43 -17.33 15.30 -25.75
CA HIS A 43 -17.97 16.53 -25.37
C HIS A 43 -18.81 16.17 -24.14
N PRO A 44 -18.54 16.78 -22.97
CA PRO A 44 -19.27 16.42 -21.77
C PRO A 44 -20.74 16.47 -22.14
N ALA A 45 -21.42 15.33 -22.05
CA ALA A 45 -22.84 15.28 -22.34
C ALA A 45 -23.48 16.39 -21.49
N PRO A 46 -24.31 17.28 -22.08
CA PRO A 46 -24.87 18.40 -21.35
C PRO A 46 -25.52 17.89 -20.06
N GLY A 47 -25.03 18.34 -18.90
CA GLY A 47 -25.58 17.98 -17.58
C GLY A 47 -24.79 16.96 -16.74
N LEU A 48 -23.65 16.42 -17.19
CA LEU A 48 -22.79 15.64 -16.29
C LEU A 48 -22.04 16.54 -15.30
N LYS A 49 -22.15 16.25 -14.00
CA LYS A 49 -21.31 16.90 -12.98
C LYS A 49 -19.82 16.61 -13.28
N PRO A 50 -18.91 17.58 -13.07
CA PRO A 50 -17.48 17.33 -13.15
C PRO A 50 -17.07 16.15 -12.26
N LYS A 51 -16.09 15.36 -12.72
CA LYS A 51 -15.54 14.27 -11.93
C LYS A 51 -14.80 14.85 -10.72
N HIS A 52 -14.97 14.22 -9.56
CA HIS A 52 -14.14 14.55 -8.40
C HIS A 52 -12.72 14.00 -8.61
N THR A 53 -11.70 14.81 -8.40
CA THR A 53 -10.31 14.46 -8.74
C THR A 53 -9.37 14.38 -7.55
N ASN A 54 -9.74 14.96 -6.41
CA ASN A 54 -8.92 14.98 -5.20
C ASN A 54 -9.37 13.88 -4.23
N VAL A 55 -8.63 12.77 -4.17
CA VAL A 55 -9.03 11.57 -3.43
C VAL A 55 -7.88 11.01 -2.61
N VAL A 56 -8.13 10.78 -1.32
CA VAL A 56 -7.27 9.94 -0.48
C VAL A 56 -7.96 8.60 -0.29
N PHE A 57 -7.37 7.55 -0.86
CA PHE A 57 -7.75 6.17 -0.57
C PHE A 57 -6.82 5.59 0.48
N LEU A 58 -7.37 5.42 1.67
CA LEU A 58 -6.68 4.80 2.79
C LEU A 58 -6.65 3.29 2.57
N LYS A 59 -5.56 2.85 1.95
CA LYS A 59 -5.33 1.46 1.58
C LYS A 59 -5.07 0.61 2.83
N THR A 60 -6.13 0.00 3.37
CA THR A 60 -6.06 -0.96 4.47
C THR A 60 -5.57 -2.34 4.00
N HIS A 61 -4.96 -3.11 4.90
CA HIS A 61 -4.40 -4.42 4.56
C HIS A 61 -5.48 -5.50 4.40
N LYS A 62 -5.36 -6.31 3.34
CA LYS A 62 -6.20 -7.50 3.07
C LYS A 62 -7.70 -7.25 2.90
N THR A 63 -8.05 -6.05 2.44
CA THR A 63 -9.42 -5.58 2.16
C THR A 63 -9.73 -5.45 0.66
N ALA A 64 -9.04 -6.22 -0.20
CA ALA A 64 -9.06 -6.07 -1.67
C ALA A 64 -8.60 -4.68 -2.17
N SER A 65 -7.90 -3.94 -1.32
CA SER A 65 -7.48 -2.56 -1.57
C SER A 65 -6.45 -2.39 -2.69
N THR A 66 -5.70 -3.43 -3.07
CA THR A 66 -4.82 -3.40 -4.26
C THR A 66 -5.62 -3.23 -5.55
N THR A 67 -6.83 -3.79 -5.64
CA THR A 67 -7.71 -3.59 -6.81
C THR A 67 -8.11 -2.12 -6.93
N MET A 68 -8.57 -1.51 -5.84
CA MET A 68 -8.91 -0.08 -5.81
C MET A 68 -7.70 0.81 -6.10
N GLN A 69 -6.52 0.46 -5.57
CA GLN A 69 -5.29 1.20 -5.86
C GLN A 69 -4.98 1.27 -7.35
N ASN A 70 -5.05 0.12 -8.05
CA ASN A 70 -4.81 0.08 -9.49
C ASN A 70 -5.88 0.86 -10.28
N LEU A 71 -7.13 0.81 -9.84
CA LEU A 71 -8.21 1.60 -10.44
C LEU A 71 -7.91 3.10 -10.30
N LEU A 72 -7.49 3.55 -9.12
CA LEU A 72 -7.16 4.95 -8.84
C LEU A 72 -5.91 5.43 -9.57
N PHE A 73 -4.87 4.60 -9.71
CA PHE A 73 -3.73 4.95 -10.56
C PHE A 73 -4.12 5.13 -12.02
N ARG A 74 -4.94 4.22 -12.58
CA ARG A 74 -5.46 4.35 -13.95
C ARG A 74 -6.38 5.56 -14.11
N PHE A 75 -7.17 5.88 -13.09
CA PHE A 75 -7.98 7.09 -13.07
C PHE A 75 -7.09 8.34 -13.06
N ALA A 76 -6.02 8.36 -12.26
CA ALA A 76 -5.07 9.46 -12.24
C ALA A 76 -4.45 9.69 -13.62
N GLU A 77 -3.91 8.63 -14.22
CA GLU A 77 -3.30 8.65 -15.55
C GLU A 77 -4.28 9.16 -16.62
N ARG A 78 -5.49 8.59 -16.68
CA ARG A 78 -6.49 8.96 -17.70
C ARG A 78 -7.04 10.38 -17.58
N ASN A 79 -6.95 11.00 -16.41
CA ASN A 79 -7.44 12.36 -16.18
C ASN A 79 -6.30 13.35 -15.92
N ASN A 80 -5.06 12.98 -16.23
CA ASN A 80 -3.87 13.83 -16.06
C ASN A 80 -3.72 14.39 -14.63
N LEU A 81 -3.89 13.51 -13.63
CA LEU A 81 -3.80 13.84 -12.21
C LEU A 81 -2.50 13.32 -11.61
N THR A 82 -1.96 14.04 -10.63
CA THR A 82 -0.75 13.60 -9.92
C THR A 82 -1.12 12.65 -8.78
N ALA A 83 -0.62 11.41 -8.86
CA ALA A 83 -0.69 10.46 -7.75
C ALA A 83 0.57 10.59 -6.88
N ALA A 84 0.39 10.74 -5.57
CA ALA A 84 1.50 10.75 -4.61
C ALA A 84 2.23 9.41 -4.63
N LEU A 85 3.56 9.48 -4.75
CA LEU A 85 4.43 8.31 -4.65
C LEU A 85 5.33 8.44 -3.42
N PRO A 86 5.71 7.33 -2.76
CA PRO A 86 6.62 7.39 -1.63
C PRO A 86 8.03 7.80 -2.08
N VAL A 87 8.80 8.42 -1.18
CA VAL A 87 10.25 8.54 -1.36
C VAL A 87 10.89 7.15 -1.43
N GLN A 88 12.00 7.02 -2.15
CA GLN A 88 12.63 5.71 -2.43
C GLN A 88 12.92 4.89 -1.17
N ALA A 89 13.36 5.54 -0.08
CA ALA A 89 13.62 4.89 1.21
C ALA A 89 12.36 4.26 1.85
N CYS A 90 11.17 4.72 1.46
CA CYS A 90 9.88 4.21 1.92
C CYS A 90 9.31 3.08 1.06
N SER A 91 10.05 2.61 0.04
CA SER A 91 9.59 1.63 -0.94
C SER A 91 8.22 2.04 -1.51
N HIS A 92 7.20 1.21 -1.35
CA HIS A 92 5.86 1.39 -1.91
C HIS A 92 4.79 1.71 -0.86
N GLN A 93 5.17 2.05 0.39
CA GLN A 93 4.23 2.11 1.53
C GLN A 93 4.38 3.36 2.43
N PHE A 94 4.83 4.51 1.90
CA PHE A 94 4.97 5.75 2.68
C PHE A 94 5.57 5.54 4.08
N CYS A 95 6.59 4.68 4.17
CA CYS A 95 7.30 4.37 5.41
C CYS A 95 6.45 3.76 6.54
N TYR A 96 5.37 3.06 6.20
CA TYR A 96 4.65 2.16 7.10
C TYR A 96 5.63 1.23 7.84
N PRO A 97 5.48 1.03 9.17
CA PRO A 97 4.34 1.40 10.03
C PRO A 97 4.42 2.78 10.70
N ARG A 98 5.36 3.65 10.32
CA ARG A 98 5.43 4.99 10.90
C ARG A 98 4.17 5.79 10.53
N SER A 99 3.69 6.62 11.46
CA SER A 99 2.58 7.55 11.19
C SER A 99 2.93 8.41 9.98
N PHE A 100 2.01 8.51 9.03
CA PHE A 100 2.22 9.20 7.77
C PHE A 100 2.65 10.66 8.02
N THR A 101 3.60 11.13 7.20
CA THR A 101 3.97 12.53 7.12
C THR A 101 4.20 12.90 5.66
N SER A 102 3.99 14.18 5.34
CA SER A 102 4.27 14.74 4.00
C SER A 102 5.70 14.49 3.51
N HIS A 103 6.68 14.36 4.41
CA HIS A 103 8.07 14.02 4.10
C HIS A 103 8.26 12.64 3.47
N PHE A 104 7.27 11.74 3.59
CA PHE A 104 7.32 10.43 2.95
C PHE A 104 6.89 10.48 1.48
N VAL A 105 6.39 11.61 0.99
CA VAL A 105 5.97 11.81 -0.39
C VAL A 105 7.13 12.29 -1.24
N HIS A 106 7.26 11.71 -2.43
CA HIS A 106 8.28 12.10 -3.39
C HIS A 106 8.05 13.55 -3.86
N PRO A 107 9.06 14.44 -3.84
CA PRO A 107 8.90 15.85 -4.18
C PRO A 107 8.29 16.11 -5.56
N HIS A 108 8.63 15.28 -6.57
CA HIS A 108 8.04 15.37 -7.92
C HIS A 108 6.56 14.98 -8.02
N THR A 109 5.94 14.50 -6.93
CA THR A 109 4.51 14.17 -6.89
C THR A 109 3.72 15.14 -6.00
N LEU A 110 4.27 16.34 -5.76
CA LEU A 110 3.64 17.41 -5.01
C LEU A 110 3.21 18.58 -5.92
N PRO A 111 2.04 19.19 -5.69
CA PRO A 111 0.95 18.70 -4.83
C PRO A 111 0.24 17.50 -5.49
N PRO A 112 -0.22 16.51 -4.72
CA PRO A 112 -0.96 15.38 -5.25
C PRO A 112 -2.45 15.66 -5.36
N ASN A 113 -3.09 15.05 -6.35
CA ASN A 113 -4.55 14.89 -6.39
C ASN A 113 -4.98 13.57 -5.74
N ILE A 114 -4.17 12.52 -5.89
CA ILE A 114 -4.54 11.16 -5.45
C ILE A 114 -3.48 10.59 -4.53
N ILE A 115 -3.88 10.03 -3.39
CA ILE A 115 -3.02 9.20 -2.55
C ILE A 115 -3.68 7.84 -2.37
N THR A 116 -2.96 6.75 -2.71
CA THR A 116 -3.57 5.42 -2.75
C THR A 116 -2.62 4.27 -2.36
N SER A 117 -1.41 4.57 -1.90
CA SER A 117 -0.47 3.56 -1.39
C SER A 117 -0.60 3.36 0.12
N HIS A 118 -0.12 2.23 0.64
CA HIS A 118 -0.17 1.93 2.07
C HIS A 118 0.47 3.04 2.89
N MET A 119 -0.15 3.38 4.01
CA MET A 119 0.35 4.31 5.01
C MET A 119 -0.29 3.98 6.36
N ARG A 120 0.24 4.54 7.44
CA ARG A 120 -0.50 4.65 8.71
C ARG A 120 -1.16 6.02 8.75
N PHE A 121 -2.49 6.05 8.77
CA PHE A 121 -3.26 7.29 8.63
C PHE A 121 -2.84 8.38 9.63
N ASN A 122 -2.74 9.60 9.11
CA ASN A 122 -2.53 10.82 9.89
C ASN A 122 -3.38 11.94 9.27
N LYS A 123 -4.53 12.23 9.89
CA LYS A 123 -5.52 13.20 9.40
C LYS A 123 -4.91 14.59 9.20
N ALA A 124 -4.16 15.07 10.19
CA ALA A 124 -3.59 16.42 10.15
C ALA A 124 -2.57 16.61 9.02
N GLU A 125 -1.70 15.62 8.81
CA GLU A 125 -0.71 15.66 7.71
C GLU A 125 -1.40 15.60 6.34
N LEU A 126 -2.44 14.78 6.19
CA LEU A 126 -3.18 14.67 4.94
C LEU A 126 -3.99 15.92 4.62
N GLN A 127 -4.64 16.53 5.62
CA GLN A 127 -5.37 17.80 5.45
C GLN A 127 -4.46 18.96 5.06
N ARG A 128 -3.19 18.97 5.52
CA ARG A 128 -2.21 19.97 5.09
C ARG A 128 -1.70 19.73 3.66
N LEU A 129 -1.56 18.46 3.28
CA LEU A 129 -0.98 18.06 2.01
C LEU A 129 -1.99 18.15 0.86
N MET A 130 -3.24 17.79 1.11
CA MET A 130 -4.26 17.60 0.08
C MET A 130 -5.12 18.85 -0.12
N PRO A 131 -5.68 19.07 -1.32
CA PRO A 131 -6.67 20.12 -1.56
C PRO A 131 -7.88 20.04 -0.63
N ASN A 132 -8.50 21.19 -0.31
CA ASN A 132 -9.61 21.28 0.66
C ASN A 132 -10.85 20.46 0.28
N ASP A 133 -11.09 20.21 -1.00
CA ASP A 133 -12.21 19.43 -1.51
C ASP A 133 -11.92 17.91 -1.52
N THR A 134 -10.82 17.46 -0.90
CA THR A 134 -10.43 16.04 -0.93
C THR A 134 -11.45 15.13 -0.27
N ILE A 135 -11.84 14.07 -0.99
CA ILE A 135 -12.67 13.00 -0.45
C ILE A 135 -11.77 11.88 0.08
N TYR A 136 -12.05 11.44 1.31
CA TYR A 136 -11.37 10.33 1.96
C TYR A 136 -12.24 9.07 1.85
N ILE A 137 -11.65 8.00 1.33
CA ILE A 137 -12.32 6.70 1.20
C ILE A 137 -11.42 5.59 1.72
N THR A 138 -12.03 4.52 2.21
CA THR A 138 -11.34 3.29 2.59
C THR A 138 -12.26 2.09 2.35
N ILE A 139 -11.73 0.88 2.53
CA ILE A 139 -12.52 -0.34 2.56
C ILE A 139 -12.24 -1.02 3.90
N LEU A 140 -13.30 -1.41 4.59
CA LEU A 140 -13.23 -2.28 5.75
C LEU A 140 -13.66 -3.69 5.35
N ARG A 141 -13.14 -4.69 6.05
CA ARG A 141 -13.52 -6.10 5.89
C ARG A 141 -13.84 -6.66 7.27
N GLU A 142 -14.73 -7.65 7.31
CA GLU A 142 -14.98 -8.42 8.53
C GLU A 142 -13.64 -8.93 9.12
N PRO A 143 -13.32 -8.60 10.39
CA PRO A 143 -11.98 -8.81 10.95
C PRO A 143 -11.48 -10.26 10.93
N GLY A 144 -12.33 -11.26 11.21
CA GLY A 144 -11.93 -12.67 11.24
C GLY A 144 -11.46 -13.16 9.87
N SER A 145 -12.29 -12.94 8.84
CA SER A 145 -11.99 -13.29 7.44
C SER A 145 -10.77 -12.54 6.90
N MET A 146 -10.57 -11.29 7.34
CA MET A 146 -9.39 -10.51 7.00
C MET A 146 -8.13 -11.09 7.67
N PHE A 147 -8.25 -11.51 8.93
CA PHE A 147 -7.14 -12.04 9.73
C PHE A 147 -6.56 -13.33 9.14
N GLU A 148 -7.39 -14.25 8.64
CA GLU A 148 -6.93 -15.45 7.92
C GLU A 148 -5.96 -15.09 6.78
N SER A 149 -6.31 -14.07 6.00
CA SER A 149 -5.50 -13.59 4.88
C SER A 149 -4.23 -12.87 5.35
N LEU A 150 -4.27 -12.14 6.47
CA LEU A 150 -3.10 -11.53 7.09
C LEU A 150 -2.13 -12.61 7.57
N PHE A 151 -2.63 -13.58 8.33
CA PHE A 151 -1.85 -14.66 8.89
C PHE A 151 -1.13 -15.44 7.79
N SER A 152 -1.87 -15.90 6.79
CA SER A 152 -1.30 -16.64 5.65
C SER A 152 -0.26 -15.82 4.88
N TYR A 153 -0.56 -14.56 4.56
CA TYR A 153 0.32 -13.73 3.72
C TYR A 153 1.59 -13.28 4.45
N TYR A 154 1.50 -12.97 5.74
CA TYR A 154 2.61 -12.45 6.53
C TYR A 154 3.29 -13.52 7.39
N ASN A 155 2.99 -14.82 7.22
CA ASN A 155 3.49 -15.88 8.09
C ASN A 155 5.03 -15.95 8.19
N GLN A 156 5.77 -15.55 7.15
CA GLN A 156 7.24 -15.54 7.13
C GLN A 156 7.87 -14.20 7.58
N TYR A 157 7.04 -13.16 7.75
CA TYR A 157 7.49 -11.79 8.00
C TYR A 157 7.15 -11.32 9.41
N CYS A 158 5.89 -11.48 9.81
CA CYS A 158 5.40 -11.13 11.14
C CYS A 158 5.96 -12.09 12.19
N GLN A 159 6.71 -11.57 13.17
CA GLN A 159 7.36 -12.41 14.19
C GLN A 159 6.35 -13.20 15.03
N SER A 160 5.17 -12.63 15.29
CA SER A 160 4.10 -13.33 15.99
C SER A 160 3.60 -14.56 15.22
N PHE A 161 3.52 -14.48 13.89
CA PHE A 161 3.08 -15.60 13.05
C PHE A 161 4.19 -16.63 12.83
N LYS A 162 5.44 -16.19 12.62
CA LYS A 162 6.60 -17.07 12.41
C LYS A 162 6.84 -18.04 13.56
N ARG A 163 6.49 -17.64 14.78
CA ARG A 163 6.69 -18.43 16.00
C ARG A 163 5.68 -19.57 16.14
N VAL A 164 4.60 -19.52 15.38
CA VAL A 164 3.54 -20.51 15.48
C VAL A 164 4.02 -21.82 14.86
N PRO A 165 3.98 -22.94 15.60
CA PRO A 165 4.38 -24.24 15.08
C PRO A 165 3.64 -24.57 13.78
N ASN A 166 4.40 -25.01 12.76
CA ASN A 166 3.88 -25.39 11.44
C ASN A 166 3.07 -24.30 10.71
N GLY A 167 3.10 -23.04 11.19
CA GLY A 167 2.25 -21.98 10.65
C GLY A 167 0.76 -22.31 10.72
N SER A 168 0.31 -23.02 11.76
CA SER A 168 -1.13 -23.32 11.96
C SER A 168 -1.87 -22.09 12.46
N LEU A 169 -2.89 -21.66 11.73
CA LEU A 169 -3.77 -20.57 12.16
C LEU A 169 -4.53 -20.97 13.43
N GLU A 170 -4.99 -22.22 13.49
CA GLU A 170 -5.75 -22.77 14.61
C GLU A 170 -4.94 -22.69 15.90
N ALA A 171 -3.67 -23.12 15.87
CA ALA A 171 -2.77 -23.03 17.01
C ALA A 171 -2.54 -21.58 17.47
N PHE A 172 -2.53 -20.61 16.55
CA PHE A 172 -2.45 -19.20 16.92
C PHE A 172 -3.74 -18.71 17.59
N LEU A 173 -4.90 -19.10 17.07
CA LEU A 173 -6.20 -18.66 17.58
C LEU A 173 -6.55 -19.27 18.94
N GLU A 174 -6.05 -20.47 19.24
CA GLU A 174 -6.20 -21.11 20.56
C GLU A 174 -5.46 -20.36 21.67
N GLU A 175 -4.23 -19.91 21.42
CA GLU A 175 -3.39 -19.23 22.41
C GLU A 175 -2.69 -17.97 21.84
N PRO A 176 -3.42 -16.93 21.36
CA PRO A 176 -2.80 -15.82 20.62
C PRO A 176 -1.76 -15.05 21.43
N TRP A 177 -1.99 -14.91 22.74
CA TRP A 177 -1.09 -14.20 23.66
C TRP A 177 0.23 -14.92 23.94
N LYS A 178 0.33 -16.23 23.63
CA LYS A 178 1.57 -16.99 23.68
C LYS A 178 2.55 -16.56 22.58
N TYR A 179 2.02 -16.11 21.44
CA TYR A 179 2.80 -15.76 20.26
C TYR A 179 2.94 -14.25 20.06
N TYR A 180 1.89 -13.49 20.40
CA TYR A 180 1.83 -12.06 20.20
C TYR A 180 2.73 -11.28 21.16
N ARG A 181 3.53 -10.37 20.61
CA ARG A 181 4.38 -9.43 21.37
C ARG A 181 4.27 -8.04 20.72
N PRO A 182 3.85 -7.01 21.46
CA PRO A 182 3.41 -5.74 20.87
C PRO A 182 4.53 -4.96 20.17
N ASP A 183 5.76 -5.04 20.68
CA ASP A 183 6.92 -4.26 20.19
C ASP A 183 7.77 -5.00 19.15
N GLU A 184 7.38 -6.23 18.78
CA GLU A 184 8.12 -6.98 17.76
C GLU A 184 7.87 -6.44 16.35
N LYS A 185 8.83 -6.69 15.47
CA LYS A 185 8.73 -6.36 14.05
C LYS A 185 7.43 -6.95 13.47
N ASP A 186 6.71 -6.08 12.76
CA ASP A 186 5.49 -6.41 12.04
C ASP A 186 4.33 -6.93 12.92
N SER A 187 4.35 -6.63 14.23
CA SER A 187 3.30 -7.01 15.20
C SER A 187 1.92 -6.43 14.86
N MET A 188 1.86 -5.34 14.08
CA MET A 188 0.60 -4.71 13.68
C MET A 188 -0.29 -5.57 12.80
N TYR A 189 0.27 -6.58 12.11
CA TYR A 189 -0.54 -7.54 11.36
C TYR A 189 -1.22 -8.58 12.25
N ALA A 190 -0.69 -8.80 13.45
CA ALA A 190 -1.15 -9.86 14.35
C ALA A 190 -2.28 -9.42 15.30
N ARG A 191 -2.56 -8.11 15.40
CA ARG A 191 -3.59 -7.59 16.28
C ARG A 191 -4.16 -6.27 15.75
N ASN A 192 -5.48 -6.21 15.60
CA ASN A 192 -6.24 -4.99 15.29
C ASN A 192 -5.68 -4.16 14.11
N THR A 193 -5.28 -4.83 13.02
CA THR A 193 -4.63 -4.23 11.87
C THR A 193 -5.42 -3.08 11.25
N LEU A 194 -6.75 -3.18 11.17
CA LEU A 194 -7.59 -2.08 10.65
C LEU A 194 -7.50 -0.84 11.54
N THR A 195 -7.60 -0.99 12.86
CA THR A 195 -7.41 0.12 13.81
C THR A 195 -6.04 0.75 13.61
N PHE A 196 -4.99 -0.06 13.45
CA PHE A 196 -3.63 0.42 13.24
C PHE A 196 -3.47 1.20 11.92
N ASP A 197 -3.96 0.65 10.81
CA ASP A 197 -3.90 1.26 9.48
C ASP A 197 -4.60 2.63 9.49
N LEU A 198 -5.73 2.72 10.19
CA LEU A 198 -6.52 3.93 10.41
C LEU A 198 -5.93 4.88 11.46
N GLY A 199 -4.67 4.67 11.87
CA GLY A 199 -3.92 5.60 12.73
C GLY A 199 -4.09 5.35 14.23
N GLY A 200 -4.99 4.47 14.63
CA GLY A 200 -5.26 4.13 16.02
C GLY A 200 -4.17 3.28 16.68
N ASP A 201 -4.39 3.03 17.96
CA ASP A 201 -3.65 2.11 18.80
C ASP A 201 -4.27 0.70 18.73
N LYS A 202 -3.47 -0.25 18.26
CA LYS A 202 -3.86 -1.66 18.08
C LYS A 202 -3.91 -2.45 19.39
N ASP A 203 -3.23 -1.97 20.43
CA ASP A 203 -3.02 -2.72 21.67
C ASP A 203 -4.02 -2.39 22.77
N ARG A 204 -4.94 -1.46 22.49
CA ARG A 204 -6.03 -1.09 23.41
C ARG A 204 -6.86 -2.32 23.80
N PRO A 205 -7.27 -2.43 25.09
CA PRO A 205 -8.15 -3.52 25.53
C PRO A 205 -9.50 -3.48 24.83
N ALA A 206 -10.08 -4.63 24.52
CA ALA A 206 -11.42 -4.70 23.91
C ALA A 206 -12.54 -4.10 24.79
N LYS A 207 -12.30 -3.97 26.10
CA LYS A 207 -13.24 -3.37 27.07
C LYS A 207 -13.12 -1.84 27.15
N ASP A 208 -12.16 -1.23 26.46
CA ASP A 208 -12.00 0.22 26.42
C ASP A 208 -12.98 0.84 25.40
N GLU A 209 -14.27 0.82 25.76
CA GLU A 209 -15.33 1.38 24.91
C GLU A 209 -15.17 2.88 24.69
N ALA A 210 -14.61 3.60 25.67
CA ALA A 210 -14.37 5.03 25.56
C ALA A 210 -13.38 5.32 24.43
N TYR A 211 -12.27 4.58 24.38
CA TYR A 211 -11.33 4.65 23.27
C TYR A 211 -11.99 4.30 21.94
N ALA A 212 -12.75 3.19 21.87
CA ALA A 212 -13.40 2.77 20.64
C ALA A 212 -14.38 3.83 20.10
N ARG A 213 -15.20 4.41 20.97
CA ARG A 213 -16.14 5.48 20.61
C ARG A 213 -15.43 6.76 20.18
N GLY A 214 -14.39 7.16 20.92
CA GLY A 214 -13.57 8.32 20.55
C GLY A 214 -12.90 8.14 19.19
N PHE A 215 -12.32 6.96 18.95
CA PHE A 215 -11.70 6.64 17.67
C PHE A 215 -12.71 6.68 16.53
N VAL A 216 -13.90 6.10 16.68
CA VAL A 216 -14.96 6.15 15.66
C VAL A 216 -15.45 7.59 15.43
N ALA A 217 -15.55 8.40 16.48
CA ALA A 217 -15.99 9.79 16.38
C ALA A 217 -15.09 10.63 15.45
N GLU A 218 -13.77 10.41 15.51
CA GLU A 218 -12.79 11.08 14.63
C GLU A 218 -13.05 10.84 13.13
N TRP A 219 -13.66 9.69 12.79
CA TRP A 219 -14.05 9.31 11.44
C TRP A 219 -15.42 9.84 11.04
N THR A 220 -16.37 9.94 11.97
CA THR A 220 -17.72 10.45 11.67
C THR A 220 -17.78 11.96 11.55
N GLU A 221 -16.90 12.70 12.24
CA GLU A 221 -16.77 14.15 12.07
C GLU A 221 -16.21 14.56 10.69
N CYS A 222 -15.70 13.61 9.90
CA CYS A 222 -15.20 13.83 8.54
C CYS A 222 -16.30 13.91 7.46
N SER A 223 -17.59 13.93 7.82
CA SER A 223 -18.69 14.09 6.85
C SER A 223 -19.75 15.08 7.33
N PRO A 224 -19.52 16.39 7.19
CA PRO A 224 -20.61 17.27 6.85
C PRO A 224 -20.87 17.07 5.35
N TRP A 225 -21.88 16.27 5.01
CA TRP A 225 -22.40 16.22 3.63
C TRP A 225 -22.83 17.60 3.16
#